data_AF-A0A926T5E1-F1
#
_entry.id   AF-A0A926T5E1-F1
#
_cell.length_a   1.000
_cell.length_b   1.000
_cell.length_c   1.000
_cell.angle_alpha   90.00
_cell.angle_beta   90.00
_cell.angle_gamma   90.00
#
_symmetry.space_group_name_H-M   'P 1'
#
loop_
_entity.id
_entity.type
_entity.pdbx_description
1 polymer ?
#
loop_
_entity_poly.entity_id
_entity_poly.type
_entity_poly.pdbx_seq_one_letter_code
_entity_poly.pdbx_strand_id
1 'polypeptide(L)'
;MNNQLAKPEMESLLQRTAVAGLAAILLTVLGVVGFYHIQASDPYVKSVLSMNGDAVQGHAIFQMNCAGCHGVQAQGRVGPSLDGISQRKSRVRLIKQVISGQTPPMPQFQPSAQEMADLLNYLEKL
;
A
#
# COMPACT_ATOMS: atom_id res chain seq x y z
N MET A 1 -12.57 -24.11 59.50
CA MET A 1 -11.88 -22.90 59.03
C MET A 1 -11.91 -22.96 57.51
N ASN A 2 -12.78 -22.15 56.92
CA ASN A 2 -13.41 -22.44 55.62
C ASN A 2 -12.51 -21.98 54.47
N ASN A 3 -12.00 -22.92 53.68
CA ASN A 3 -11.20 -22.68 52.46
C ASN A 3 -12.09 -22.52 51.20
N GLN A 4 -13.34 -22.08 51.36
CA GLN A 4 -14.37 -22.06 50.32
C GLN A 4 -14.57 -20.67 49.69
N LEU A 5 -14.01 -19.61 50.30
CA LEU A 5 -14.12 -18.22 49.84
C LEU A 5 -13.08 -17.84 48.77
N ALA A 6 -11.95 -18.55 48.68
CA ALA A 6 -10.87 -18.21 47.74
C ALA A 6 -11.17 -18.61 46.27
N LYS A 7 -11.96 -19.67 46.05
CA LYS A 7 -12.32 -20.15 44.70
C LYS A 7 -13.20 -19.17 43.89
N PRO A 8 -14.32 -18.65 44.41
CA PRO A 8 -15.20 -17.75 43.64
C PRO A 8 -14.54 -16.41 43.33
N GLU A 9 -13.70 -15.89 44.24
CA GLU A 9 -12.93 -14.66 43.99
C GLU A 9 -11.88 -14.87 42.91
N MET A 10 -11.16 -16.00 42.93
CA MET A 10 -10.17 -16.37 41.92
C MET A 10 -10.79 -16.57 40.52
N GLU A 11 -11.93 -17.26 40.42
CA GLU A 11 -12.65 -17.42 39.14
C GLU A 11 -13.16 -16.09 38.60
N SER A 12 -13.67 -15.20 39.47
CA SER A 12 -14.12 -13.87 39.06
C SER A 12 -12.96 -12.97 38.59
N LEU A 13 -11.78 -13.11 39.19
CA LEU A 13 -10.56 -12.38 38.81
C LEU A 13 -10.00 -12.89 37.49
N LEU A 14 -9.97 -14.22 37.29
CA LEU A 14 -9.59 -14.85 36.02
C LEU A 14 -10.55 -14.45 34.88
N GLN A 15 -11.86 -14.44 35.15
CA GLN A 15 -12.85 -14.01 34.16
C GLN A 15 -12.69 -12.52 33.79
N ARG A 16 -12.49 -11.64 34.78
CA ARG A 16 -12.27 -10.19 34.53
C ARG A 16 -11.00 -9.91 33.75
N THR A 17 -9.90 -10.59 34.09
CA THR A 17 -8.62 -10.43 33.38
C THR A 17 -8.68 -10.99 31.96
N ALA A 18 -9.36 -12.13 31.75
CA ALA A 18 -9.60 -12.68 30.40
C ALA A 18 -10.45 -11.73 29.53
N VAL A 19 -11.54 -11.18 30.08
CA VAL A 19 -12.39 -10.21 29.35
C VAL A 19 -11.62 -8.93 29.02
N ALA A 20 -10.84 -8.39 29.97
CA ALA A 20 -10.01 -7.21 29.72
C ALA A 20 -8.94 -7.46 28.65
N GLY A 21 -8.30 -8.64 28.67
CA GLY A 21 -7.35 -9.06 27.64
C GLY A 21 -7.98 -9.18 26.26
N LEU A 22 -9.14 -9.82 26.15
CA LEU A 22 -9.89 -9.93 24.89
C LEU A 22 -10.34 -8.55 24.37
N ALA A 23 -10.80 -7.66 25.26
CA ALA A 23 -11.18 -6.31 24.88
C ALA A 23 -9.98 -5.50 24.36
N ALA A 24 -8.82 -5.61 25.02
CA ALA A 24 -7.59 -4.96 24.56
C ALA A 24 -7.15 -5.48 23.18
N ILE A 25 -7.16 -6.80 22.97
CA ILE A 25 -6.86 -7.40 21.67
C ILE A 25 -7.84 -6.88 20.60
N LEU A 26 -9.14 -6.89 20.88
CA LEU A 26 -10.15 -6.40 19.95
C LEU A 26 -9.91 -4.92 19.58
N LEU A 27 -9.61 -4.06 20.55
CA LEU A 27 -9.29 -2.65 20.31
C LEU A 27 -8.04 -2.49 19.45
N THR A 28 -6.99 -3.27 19.70
CA THR A 28 -5.77 -3.23 18.87
C THR A 28 -6.06 -3.67 17.44
N VAL A 29 -6.82 -4.75 17.25
CA VAL A 29 -7.22 -5.23 15.91
C VAL A 29 -8.06 -4.18 15.19
N LEU A 30 -9.07 -3.61 15.85
CA LEU A 30 -9.91 -2.56 15.27
C LEU A 30 -9.10 -1.30 14.93
N GLY A 31 -8.16 -0.90 15.78
CA GLY A 31 -7.27 0.23 15.52
C GLY A 31 -6.37 -0.01 14.31
N VAL A 32 -5.76 -1.19 14.21
CA VAL A 32 -4.93 -1.60 13.06
C VAL A 32 -5.76 -1.64 11.77
N VAL A 33 -6.93 -2.29 11.81
CA VAL A 33 -7.85 -2.36 10.66
C VAL A 33 -8.32 -0.97 10.25
N GLY A 34 -8.72 -0.12 11.20
CA GLY A 34 -9.11 1.26 10.95
C GLY A 34 -7.98 2.08 10.30
N PHE A 35 -6.76 1.93 10.80
CA PHE A 35 -5.58 2.57 10.19
C PHE A 35 -5.33 2.10 8.75
N TYR A 36 -5.46 0.80 8.48
CA TYR A 36 -5.38 0.27 7.12
C TYR A 36 -6.48 0.83 6.21
N HIS A 37 -7.73 0.96 6.69
CA HIS A 37 -8.82 1.55 5.92
C HIS A 37 -8.58 3.02 5.59
N ILE A 38 -8.02 3.80 6.52
CA ILE A 38 -7.68 5.21 6.29
C ILE A 38 -6.57 5.31 5.23
N GLN A 39 -5.50 4.52 5.34
CA GLN A 39 -4.41 4.51 4.37
C GLN A 39 -4.80 3.98 2.98
N ALA A 40 -5.79 3.09 2.89
CA ALA A 40 -6.36 2.61 1.64
C ALA A 40 -7.36 3.62 1.03
N SER A 41 -7.72 4.69 1.75
CA SER A 41 -8.74 5.65 1.32
C SER A 41 -8.22 6.86 0.55
N ASP A 42 -6.94 6.86 0.15
CA ASP A 42 -6.33 7.90 -0.67
C ASP A 42 -7.21 8.20 -1.92
N PRO A 43 -7.81 9.41 -2.01
CA PRO A 43 -8.70 9.78 -3.10
C PRO A 43 -8.02 9.74 -4.47
N TYR A 44 -6.73 10.07 -4.54
CA TYR A 44 -5.98 10.03 -5.78
C TYR A 44 -5.79 8.59 -6.24
N VAL A 45 -5.36 7.68 -5.35
CA VAL A 45 -5.23 6.26 -5.68
C VAL A 45 -6.57 5.67 -6.13
N LYS A 46 -7.67 5.99 -5.44
CA LYS A 46 -9.02 5.55 -5.84
C LYS A 46 -9.39 6.06 -7.24
N SER A 47 -9.12 7.34 -7.51
CA SER A 47 -9.38 7.95 -8.83
C SER A 47 -8.60 7.23 -9.93
N VAL A 48 -7.28 7.09 -9.77
CA VAL A 48 -6.40 6.36 -10.72
C VAL A 48 -6.92 4.95 -11.00
N LEU A 49 -7.26 4.20 -9.95
CA LEU A 49 -7.72 2.80 -10.10
C LEU A 49 -9.10 2.67 -10.75
N SER A 50 -9.89 3.75 -10.78
CA SER A 50 -11.19 3.79 -11.47
C SER A 50 -11.10 4.20 -12.94
N MET A 51 -9.95 4.73 -13.38
CA MET A 51 -9.76 5.15 -14.77
C MET A 51 -9.46 3.95 -15.66
N ASN A 52 -9.86 4.06 -16.93
CA ASN A 52 -9.43 3.14 -17.97
C ASN A 52 -8.17 3.69 -18.64
N GLY A 53 -7.02 3.06 -18.40
CA GLY A 53 -5.74 3.52 -18.93
C GLY A 53 -5.46 3.09 -20.37
N ASP A 54 -4.74 3.91 -21.12
CA ASP A 54 -4.17 3.59 -22.43
C ASP A 54 -2.67 3.34 -22.31
N ALA A 55 -2.22 2.12 -22.62
CA ALA A 55 -0.81 1.75 -22.58
C ALA A 55 0.04 2.49 -23.62
N VAL A 56 -0.53 2.98 -24.72
CA VAL A 56 0.20 3.78 -25.72
C VAL A 56 0.55 5.15 -25.14
N GLN A 57 -0.41 5.80 -24.48
CA GLN A 57 -0.15 7.04 -23.73
C GLN A 57 0.81 6.78 -22.56
N GLY A 58 0.64 5.67 -21.85
CA GLY A 58 1.53 5.25 -20.77
C GLY A 58 2.98 5.08 -21.21
N HIS A 59 3.19 4.51 -22.41
CA HIS A 59 4.51 4.40 -23.01
C HIS A 59 5.11 5.79 -23.27
N ALA A 60 4.36 6.73 -23.86
CA ALA A 60 4.83 8.08 -24.09
C ALA A 60 5.25 8.77 -22.77
N ILE A 61 4.43 8.66 -21.73
CA ILE A 61 4.74 9.19 -20.38
C ILE A 61 6.03 8.57 -19.84
N PHE A 62 6.19 7.24 -19.95
CA PHE A 62 7.38 6.53 -19.52
C PHE A 62 8.64 7.02 -20.26
N GLN A 63 8.56 7.18 -21.59
CA GLN A 63 9.68 7.65 -22.39
C GLN A 63 10.12 9.07 -22.01
N MET A 64 9.17 9.96 -21.73
CA MET A 64 9.47 11.34 -21.35
C MET A 64 10.03 11.48 -19.93
N ASN A 65 9.54 10.68 -18.98
CA ASN A 65 9.77 10.95 -17.56
C ASN A 65 10.61 9.88 -16.84
N CYS A 66 10.65 8.65 -17.34
CA CYS A 66 11.16 7.50 -16.60
C CYS A 66 12.35 6.82 -17.30
N ALA A 67 12.34 6.75 -18.63
CA ALA A 67 13.31 6.03 -19.44
C ALA A 67 14.76 6.55 -19.27
N GLY A 68 14.95 7.83 -18.94
CA GLY A 68 16.27 8.40 -18.69
C GLY A 68 17.03 7.67 -17.56
N CYS A 69 16.30 7.25 -16.51
CA CYS A 69 16.87 6.53 -15.38
C CYS A 69 16.67 5.01 -15.47
N HIS A 70 15.50 4.57 -15.94
CA HIS A 70 15.12 3.15 -15.98
C HIS A 70 15.43 2.47 -17.33
N GLY A 71 16.01 3.17 -18.30
CA GLY A 71 16.31 2.65 -19.63
C GLY A 71 15.13 2.73 -20.59
N VAL A 72 15.43 2.84 -21.90
CA VAL A 72 14.44 3.01 -22.98
C VAL A 72 13.55 1.78 -23.20
N GLN A 73 13.99 0.61 -22.75
CA GLN A 73 13.23 -0.64 -22.73
C GLN A 73 12.93 -1.06 -21.28
N ALA A 74 12.99 -0.13 -20.34
CA ALA A 74 12.83 -0.37 -18.92
C ALA A 74 13.82 -1.38 -18.30
N GLN A 75 14.96 -1.63 -18.97
CA GLN A 75 15.96 -2.62 -18.58
C GLN A 75 16.85 -2.21 -17.39
N GLY A 76 16.68 -0.97 -16.90
CA GLY A 76 17.50 -0.37 -15.85
C GLY A 76 18.74 0.35 -16.39
N ARG A 77 19.16 1.39 -15.67
CA ARG A 77 20.42 2.11 -15.90
C ARG A 77 20.90 2.73 -14.59
N VAL A 78 20.38 3.92 -14.28
CA VAL A 78 20.58 4.60 -13.00
C VAL A 78 19.60 4.05 -11.97
N GLY A 79 18.33 3.94 -12.38
CA GLY A 79 17.30 3.21 -11.65
C GLY A 79 17.31 1.72 -11.99
N PRO A 80 16.69 0.89 -11.16
CA PRO A 80 16.59 -0.55 -11.40
C PRO A 80 15.76 -0.88 -12.64
N SER A 81 15.89 -2.11 -13.14
CA SER A 81 15.00 -2.66 -14.16
C SER A 81 13.55 -2.71 -13.68
N LEU A 82 12.63 -2.38 -14.59
CA LEU A 82 11.17 -2.47 -14.38
C LEU A 82 10.52 -3.57 -15.24
N ASP A 83 11.31 -4.38 -15.94
CA ASP A 83 10.83 -5.60 -16.60
C ASP A 83 10.07 -6.49 -15.59
N GLY A 84 8.84 -6.89 -15.91
CA GLY A 84 7.96 -7.66 -15.04
C GLY A 84 7.59 -6.98 -13.71
N ILE A 85 7.69 -5.65 -13.60
CA ILE A 85 7.48 -4.94 -12.32
C ILE A 85 6.10 -5.20 -11.71
N SER A 86 5.09 -5.39 -12.56
CA SER A 86 3.71 -5.65 -12.14
C SER A 86 3.53 -7.01 -11.47
N GLN A 87 4.46 -7.95 -11.66
CA GLN A 87 4.50 -9.22 -10.92
C GLN A 87 5.08 -9.05 -9.51
N ARG A 88 5.89 -8.00 -9.29
CA ARG A 88 6.59 -7.73 -8.02
C ARG A 88 5.91 -6.68 -7.16
N LYS A 89 5.09 -5.81 -7.75
CA LYS A 89 4.43 -4.70 -7.06
C LYS A 89 3.00 -4.56 -7.55
N SER A 90 2.06 -4.48 -6.61
CA SER A 90 0.67 -4.08 -6.89
C SER A 90 0.60 -2.66 -7.48
N ARG A 91 -0.46 -2.37 -8.26
CA ARG A 91 -0.77 -1.00 -8.75
C ARG A 91 -0.70 0.06 -7.66
N VAL A 92 -1.29 -0.18 -6.48
CA VAL A 92 -1.24 0.79 -5.35
C VAL A 92 0.19 1.10 -4.92
N ARG A 93 1.05 0.08 -4.82
CA ARG A 93 2.47 0.26 -4.49
C ARG A 93 3.23 1.01 -5.58
N LEU A 94 2.88 0.81 -6.85
CA LEU A 94 3.46 1.55 -7.97
C LEU A 94 3.07 3.03 -7.93
N ILE A 95 1.78 3.33 -7.73
CA ILE A 95 1.29 4.71 -7.58
C ILE A 95 2.05 5.41 -6.47
N LYS A 96 2.09 4.80 -5.27
CA LYS A 96 2.80 5.35 -4.11
C LYS A 96 4.29 5.54 -4.39
N GLN A 97 4.95 4.60 -5.08
CA GLN A 97 6.35 4.73 -5.44
C GLN A 97 6.60 5.97 -6.31
N VAL A 98 5.75 6.19 -7.32
CA VAL A 98 5.90 7.31 -8.27
C VAL A 98 5.63 8.66 -7.62
N ILE A 99 4.64 8.76 -6.71
CA ILE A 99 4.23 10.04 -6.12
C ILE A 99 4.88 10.38 -4.78
N SER A 100 5.61 9.45 -4.14
CA SER A 100 6.10 9.66 -2.77
C SER A 100 7.32 10.57 -2.68
N GLY A 101 8.23 10.54 -3.67
CA GLY A 101 9.53 11.20 -3.57
C GLY A 101 10.47 10.62 -2.50
N GLN A 102 10.14 9.48 -1.90
CA GLN A 102 10.86 8.91 -0.75
C GLN A 102 12.06 8.03 -1.13
N THR A 103 12.39 7.91 -2.42
CA THR A 103 13.47 7.03 -2.90
C THR A 103 14.51 7.78 -3.76
N PRO A 104 15.32 8.68 -3.19
CA PRO A 104 16.36 9.37 -3.95
C PRO A 104 17.33 8.40 -4.66
N PRO A 105 17.80 8.70 -5.88
CA PRO A 105 17.60 9.96 -6.62
C PRO A 105 16.29 10.02 -7.41
N MET A 106 15.36 9.06 -7.28
CA MET A 106 14.07 9.08 -7.97
C MET A 106 13.26 10.30 -7.49
N PRO A 107 12.91 11.25 -8.37
CA PRO A 107 12.18 12.44 -7.99
C PRO A 107 10.71 12.09 -7.67
N GLN A 108 10.03 13.04 -7.05
CA GLN A 108 8.59 12.97 -6.87
C GLN A 108 7.89 13.39 -8.17
N PHE A 109 6.97 12.57 -8.67
CA PHE A 109 6.12 12.91 -9.81
C PHE A 109 4.69 13.22 -9.36
N GLN A 110 3.97 14.04 -10.13
CA GLN A 110 2.58 14.43 -9.85
C GLN A 110 1.69 14.29 -11.10
N PRO A 111 1.59 13.11 -11.71
CA PRO A 111 0.73 12.92 -12.87
C PRO A 111 -0.75 13.04 -12.46
N SER A 112 -1.60 13.47 -13.39
CA SER A 112 -3.05 13.39 -13.23
C SER A 112 -3.49 11.92 -13.05
N ALA A 113 -4.74 11.73 -12.60
CA ALA A 113 -5.26 10.38 -12.37
C ALA A 113 -5.27 9.52 -13.65
N GLN A 114 -5.60 10.13 -14.80
CA GLN A 114 -5.60 9.46 -16.10
C GLN A 114 -4.17 9.10 -16.55
N GLU A 115 -3.22 10.05 -16.48
CA GLU A 115 -1.83 9.80 -16.87
C GLU A 115 -1.18 8.68 -16.03
N MET A 116 -1.48 8.63 -14.74
CA MET A 116 -1.02 7.52 -13.89
C MET A 116 -1.66 6.19 -14.30
N ALA A 117 -2.96 6.18 -14.64
CA ALA A 117 -3.63 4.96 -15.08
C ALA A 117 -3.06 4.46 -16.43
N ASP A 118 -2.79 5.37 -17.36
CA ASP A 118 -2.11 5.09 -18.62
C ASP A 118 -0.73 4.49 -18.37
N LEU A 119 0.08 5.13 -17.51
CA LEU A 119 1.40 4.64 -17.11
C LEU A 119 1.34 3.24 -16.50
N LEU A 120 0.40 2.99 -15.58
CA LEU A 120 0.23 1.65 -14.98
C LEU A 120 -0.09 0.58 -16.02
N ASN A 121 -0.96 0.87 -16.98
CA ASN A 121 -1.31 -0.08 -18.05
C ASN A 121 -0.12 -0.37 -18.98
N TYR A 122 0.79 0.58 -19.16
CA TYR A 122 2.06 0.31 -19.82
C TYR A 122 2.99 -0.58 -18.97
N LEU A 123 3.17 -0.25 -17.69
CA LEU A 123 4.02 -1.01 -16.76
C LEU A 123 3.54 -2.46 -16.54
N GLU A 124 2.27 -2.77 -16.81
CA GLU A 124 1.75 -4.13 -16.81
C GLU A 124 2.19 -4.99 -17.99
N LYS A 125 2.62 -4.36 -19.08
CA LYS A 125 3.08 -5.03 -20.30
C LYS A 125 4.60 -5.18 -20.36
N LEU A 126 5.31 -4.53 -19.44
CA LEU A 126 6.73 -4.73 -19.18
C LEU A 126 6.95 -6.03 -18.42
#